data_AF-A0A8J6TUK0-F1
#
_entry.id   AF-A0A8J6TUK0-F1
#
_cell.length_a   1.000
_cell.length_b   1.000
_cell.length_c   1.000
_cell.angle_alpha   90.00
_cell.angle_beta   90.00
_cell.angle_gamma   90.00
#
_symmetry.space_group_name_H-M   'P 1'
#
loop_
_entity.id
_entity.type
_entity.pdbx_description
1 polymer ?
#
loop_
_entity_poly.entity_id
_entity_poly.type
_entity_poly.pdbx_seq_one_letter_code
_entity_poly.pdbx_strand_id
1 'polypeptide(L)'
;MDRFNELKAEGIQMFGEVGAWAYDTWNDLNATYFDAKNTLGPIYWILKPQNKSLGCYFFSENIIYLYKGLVRPVYPTSMSKWCLDNLNKRLASDVLLHEMIHQKIHQTGGWTGESSHNNERFVDEVNRIAKLLGLQATAKVIKSKMIDGRSTRYVEPGCLNLEETSNFPYATRSYDYYYGYRHY
;
A
#
# COMPACT_ATOMS: atom_id res chain seq x y z
N MET A 1 9.42 -27.07 -4.15
CA MET A 1 8.22 -26.35 -4.61
C MET A 1 8.63 -24.88 -4.67
N ASP A 2 8.15 -24.11 -5.64
CA ASP A 2 8.52 -22.68 -5.73
C ASP A 2 7.95 -21.91 -4.52
N ARG A 3 8.74 -21.03 -3.91
CA ARG A 3 8.39 -20.28 -2.69
C ARG A 3 7.11 -19.46 -2.88
N PHE A 4 6.86 -18.97 -4.09
CA PHE A 4 5.61 -18.31 -4.45
C PHE A 4 4.41 -19.24 -4.26
N ASN A 5 4.49 -20.46 -4.78
CA ASN A 5 3.40 -21.44 -4.72
C ASN A 5 3.12 -21.90 -3.28
N GLU A 6 4.15 -22.03 -2.44
CA GLU A 6 4.01 -22.36 -1.02
C GLU A 6 3.23 -21.27 -0.27
N LEU A 7 3.70 -20.02 -0.36
CA LEU A 7 3.06 -18.89 0.33
C LEU A 7 1.64 -18.62 -0.20
N LYS A 8 1.42 -18.77 -1.52
CA LYS A 8 0.09 -18.67 -2.11
C LYS A 8 -0.84 -19.78 -1.59
N ALA A 9 -0.36 -21.02 -1.49
CA ALA A 9 -1.14 -22.12 -0.93
C ALA A 9 -1.52 -21.87 0.54
N GLU A 10 -0.59 -21.37 1.36
CA GLU A 10 -0.86 -20.96 2.74
C GLU A 10 -1.92 -19.83 2.79
N GLY A 11 -1.79 -18.81 1.94
CA GLY A 11 -2.77 -17.74 1.81
C GLY A 11 -4.17 -18.23 1.46
N ILE A 12 -4.27 -19.18 0.52
CA ILE A 12 -5.53 -19.83 0.13
C ILE A 12 -6.11 -20.61 1.31
N GLN A 13 -5.29 -21.37 2.01
CA GLN A 13 -5.73 -22.15 3.16
C GLN A 13 -6.31 -21.25 4.27
N MET A 14 -5.72 -20.07 4.50
CA MET A 14 -6.13 -19.17 5.57
C MET A 14 -7.29 -18.23 5.18
N PHE A 15 -7.31 -17.75 3.92
CA PHE A 15 -8.19 -16.65 3.50
C PHE A 15 -8.97 -16.94 2.21
N GLY A 16 -8.89 -18.15 1.67
CA GLY A 16 -9.57 -18.56 0.45
C GLY A 16 -9.14 -17.73 -0.75
N GLU A 17 -10.11 -17.34 -1.58
CA GLU A 17 -9.88 -16.59 -2.82
C GLU A 17 -9.23 -15.23 -2.61
N VAL A 18 -9.48 -14.58 -1.46
CA VAL A 18 -8.86 -13.29 -1.12
C VAL A 18 -7.36 -13.48 -0.84
N GLY A 19 -6.99 -14.64 -0.28
CA GLY A 19 -5.60 -15.07 -0.16
C GLY A 19 -4.95 -15.24 -1.53
N ALA A 20 -5.54 -16.04 -2.42
CA ALA A 20 -5.05 -16.21 -3.79
C ALA A 20 -4.86 -14.88 -4.51
N TRP A 21 -5.89 -14.03 -4.46
CA TRP A 21 -5.90 -12.72 -5.10
C TRP A 21 -4.75 -11.82 -4.62
N ALA A 22 -4.42 -11.84 -3.34
CA ALA A 22 -3.35 -10.99 -2.80
C ALA A 22 -1.98 -11.35 -3.37
N TYR A 23 -1.68 -12.66 -3.49
CA TYR A 23 -0.42 -13.13 -4.07
C TYR A 23 -0.34 -12.90 -5.58
N ASP A 24 -1.43 -13.13 -6.31
CA ASP A 24 -1.50 -12.87 -7.75
C ASP A 24 -1.32 -11.36 -8.04
N THR A 25 -2.02 -10.52 -7.27
CA THR A 25 -1.89 -9.06 -7.38
C THR A 25 -0.50 -8.60 -6.99
N TRP A 26 0.10 -9.14 -5.93
CA TRP A 26 1.49 -8.82 -5.56
C TRP A 26 2.45 -9.15 -6.71
N ASN A 27 2.29 -10.30 -7.36
CA ASN A 27 3.15 -10.73 -8.46
C ASN A 27 3.04 -9.77 -9.66
N ASP A 28 1.81 -9.40 -10.04
CA ASP A 28 1.55 -8.47 -11.14
C ASP A 28 2.12 -7.07 -10.83
N LEU A 29 1.93 -6.58 -9.60
CA LEU A 29 2.48 -5.30 -9.15
C LEU A 29 4.02 -5.35 -9.13
N ASN A 30 4.63 -6.45 -8.69
CA ASN A 30 6.08 -6.61 -8.62
C ASN A 30 6.68 -6.57 -10.03
N ALA A 31 6.09 -7.30 -10.97
CA ALA A 31 6.48 -7.29 -12.37
C ALA A 31 6.30 -5.89 -13.00
N THR A 32 5.17 -5.23 -12.73
CA THR A 32 4.82 -3.95 -13.37
C THR A 32 5.63 -2.76 -12.83
N TYR A 33 5.78 -2.67 -11.51
CA TYR A 33 6.33 -1.46 -10.87
C TYR A 33 7.72 -1.66 -10.28
N PHE A 34 8.20 -2.89 -10.10
CA PHE A 34 9.45 -3.15 -9.38
C PHE A 34 10.42 -4.05 -10.17
N ASP A 35 10.21 -4.23 -11.48
CA ASP A 35 11.00 -5.11 -12.36
C ASP A 35 11.11 -6.56 -11.84
N ALA A 36 10.09 -7.04 -11.14
CA ALA A 36 10.11 -8.32 -10.42
C ALA A 36 11.25 -8.47 -9.38
N LYS A 37 11.78 -7.36 -8.84
CA LYS A 37 12.93 -7.36 -7.93
C LYS A 37 12.57 -7.45 -6.45
N ASN A 38 11.31 -7.23 -6.06
CA ASN A 38 10.96 -7.45 -4.66
C ASN A 38 10.94 -8.95 -4.36
N THR A 39 11.48 -9.34 -3.21
CA THR A 39 11.42 -10.71 -2.71
C THR A 39 10.11 -10.93 -1.98
N LEU A 40 9.34 -11.94 -2.40
CA LEU A 40 8.07 -12.28 -1.77
C LEU A 40 8.25 -12.68 -0.30
N GLY A 41 7.35 -12.23 0.55
CA GLY A 41 7.14 -12.77 1.89
C GLY A 41 5.65 -12.98 2.16
N PRO A 42 5.26 -13.41 3.38
CA PRO A 42 3.88 -13.70 3.69
C PRO A 42 2.97 -12.48 3.55
N ILE A 43 1.76 -12.70 3.03
CA ILE A 43 0.70 -11.69 2.97
C ILE A 43 -0.48 -12.19 3.82
N TYR A 44 -0.80 -11.48 4.89
CA TYR A 44 -1.84 -11.87 5.86
C TYR A 44 -2.98 -10.86 5.92
N TRP A 45 -4.20 -11.37 6.04
CA TRP A 45 -5.40 -10.55 6.25
C TRP A 45 -5.77 -10.49 7.73
N ILE A 46 -5.92 -9.28 8.29
CA ILE A 46 -6.20 -9.06 9.72
C ILE A 46 -7.53 -8.32 9.91
N LEU A 47 -8.28 -8.70 10.96
CA LEU A 47 -9.58 -8.12 11.29
C LEU A 47 -9.52 -6.71 11.88
N LYS A 48 -8.58 -6.44 12.79
CA LYS A 48 -8.45 -5.15 13.47
C LYS A 48 -7.22 -4.41 12.97
N PRO A 49 -7.38 -3.19 12.45
CA PRO A 49 -6.23 -2.38 12.08
C PRO A 49 -5.50 -1.95 13.37
N GLN A 50 -4.16 -1.97 13.36
CA GLN A 50 -3.38 -1.58 14.55
C GLN A 50 -3.30 -0.06 14.75
N ASN A 51 -3.66 0.72 13.73
CA ASN A 51 -3.83 2.16 13.67
C ASN A 51 -4.73 2.41 12.44
N LYS A 52 -5.33 3.60 12.22
CA LYS A 52 -6.29 3.88 11.12
C LYS A 52 -5.83 3.53 9.66
N SER A 53 -4.68 2.89 9.48
CA SER A 53 -4.18 2.30 8.23
C SER A 53 -5.09 1.18 7.69
N LEU A 54 -4.89 0.88 6.41
CA LEU A 54 -5.50 -0.23 5.67
C LEU A 54 -4.51 -1.37 5.37
N GLY A 55 -3.21 -1.13 5.60
CA GLY A 55 -2.13 -2.10 5.44
C GLY A 55 -0.93 -1.81 6.34
N CYS A 56 0.02 -2.74 6.42
CA CYS A 56 1.30 -2.53 7.09
C CYS A 56 2.35 -3.52 6.60
N TYR A 57 3.51 -3.03 6.19
CA TYR A 57 4.70 -3.83 5.97
C TYR A 57 5.54 -3.96 7.25
N PHE A 58 5.73 -5.20 7.70
CA PHE A 58 6.56 -5.54 8.85
C PHE A 58 7.93 -6.04 8.39
N PHE A 59 8.90 -5.11 8.40
CA PHE A 59 10.19 -5.28 7.74
C PHE A 59 11.07 -6.42 8.28
N SER A 60 11.04 -6.68 9.60
CA SER A 60 11.91 -7.70 10.23
C SER A 60 11.61 -9.12 9.75
N GLU A 61 10.39 -9.35 9.26
CA GLU A 61 9.91 -10.66 8.82
C GLU A 61 9.52 -10.68 7.33
N ASN A 62 9.68 -9.54 6.63
CA ASN A 62 9.23 -9.35 5.25
C ASN A 62 7.73 -9.69 5.07
N ILE A 63 6.88 -9.29 6.03
CA ILE A 63 5.44 -9.60 6.01
C ILE A 63 4.64 -8.37 5.59
N ILE A 64 3.63 -8.57 4.74
CA ILE A 64 2.61 -7.57 4.46
C ILE A 64 1.31 -7.97 5.16
N TYR A 65 0.74 -7.04 5.93
CA TYR A 65 -0.59 -7.15 6.50
C TYR A 65 -1.57 -6.30 5.71
N LEU A 66 -2.72 -6.87 5.36
CA LEU A 66 -3.86 -6.18 4.75
C LEU A 66 -5.05 -6.24 5.72
N TYR A 67 -5.73 -5.11 5.91
CA TYR A 67 -6.79 -5.03 6.92
C TYR A 67 -8.20 -5.17 6.35
N LYS A 68 -9.12 -5.69 7.17
CA LYS A 68 -10.52 -5.96 6.79
C LYS A 68 -11.27 -4.75 6.24
N GLY A 69 -10.85 -3.53 6.55
CA GLY A 69 -11.44 -2.30 5.99
C GLY A 69 -11.44 -2.24 4.45
N LEU A 70 -10.60 -3.05 3.80
CA LEU A 70 -10.56 -3.22 2.33
C LEU A 70 -11.74 -4.03 1.77
N VAL A 71 -12.42 -4.82 2.62
CA VAL A 71 -13.59 -5.63 2.27
C VAL A 71 -14.85 -4.88 2.71
N ARG A 72 -15.77 -4.63 1.78
CA ARG A 72 -17.03 -3.98 2.08
C ARG A 72 -17.89 -4.87 2.98
N PRO A 73 -18.58 -4.31 3.98
CA PRO A 73 -19.54 -5.08 4.77
C PRO A 73 -20.76 -5.47 3.89
N VAL A 74 -21.14 -6.75 3.92
CA VAL A 74 -22.40 -7.24 3.33
C VAL A 74 -23.50 -7.17 4.37
N TYR A 75 -24.40 -6.18 4.31
CA TYR A 75 -25.56 -6.20 5.20
C TYR A 75 -26.54 -7.33 4.81
N PRO A 76 -27.12 -8.09 5.77
CA PRO A 76 -26.85 -8.11 7.21
C PRO A 76 -25.72 -9.10 7.59
N THR A 77 -24.52 -8.61 7.92
CA THR A 77 -23.33 -9.46 8.15
C THR A 77 -23.22 -9.98 9.56
N SER A 78 -23.72 -11.18 9.80
CA SER A 78 -23.17 -12.10 10.82
C SER A 78 -21.94 -12.86 10.32
N MET A 79 -21.60 -12.73 9.03
CA MET A 79 -20.63 -13.60 8.38
C MET A 79 -19.27 -12.93 8.25
N SER A 80 -18.34 -13.38 9.08
CA SER A 80 -16.90 -13.15 9.11
C SER A 80 -16.14 -13.72 7.90
N LYS A 81 -16.79 -13.93 6.73
CA LYS A 81 -16.15 -14.59 5.59
C LYS A 81 -15.40 -13.59 4.71
N TRP A 82 -14.11 -13.84 4.51
CA TRP A 82 -13.31 -13.22 3.46
C TRP A 82 -13.88 -13.67 2.11
N CYS A 83 -14.45 -12.73 1.34
CA CYS A 83 -15.10 -13.02 0.07
C CYS A 83 -14.60 -12.01 -0.97
N LEU A 84 -14.10 -12.52 -2.10
CA LEU A 84 -13.45 -11.73 -3.13
C LEU A 84 -14.41 -10.73 -3.78
N ASP A 85 -15.70 -11.05 -3.88
CA ASP A 85 -16.73 -10.17 -4.44
C ASP A 85 -16.95 -8.91 -3.61
N ASN A 86 -16.63 -8.96 -2.32
CA ASN A 86 -16.75 -7.83 -1.41
C ASN A 86 -15.48 -7.00 -1.31
N LEU A 87 -14.38 -7.48 -1.89
CA LEU A 87 -13.11 -6.78 -1.88
C LEU A 87 -13.17 -5.58 -2.83
N ASN A 88 -12.87 -4.38 -2.34
CA ASN A 88 -12.57 -3.27 -3.24
C ASN A 88 -11.19 -3.50 -3.85
N LYS A 89 -11.12 -4.28 -4.94
CA LYS A 89 -9.86 -4.72 -5.57
C LYS A 89 -8.95 -3.55 -5.95
N ARG A 90 -9.50 -2.43 -6.40
CA ARG A 90 -8.72 -1.22 -6.74
C ARG A 90 -8.06 -0.62 -5.50
N LEU A 91 -8.84 -0.43 -4.44
CA LEU A 91 -8.34 0.10 -3.17
C LEU A 91 -7.31 -0.84 -2.54
N ALA A 92 -7.62 -2.13 -2.49
CA ALA A 92 -6.74 -3.15 -1.93
C ALA A 92 -5.43 -3.28 -2.72
N SER A 93 -5.48 -3.17 -4.05
CA SER A 93 -4.30 -3.18 -4.90
C SER A 93 -3.42 -1.96 -4.65
N ASP A 94 -4.00 -0.77 -4.49
CA ASP A 94 -3.23 0.45 -4.19
C ASP A 94 -2.62 0.41 -2.78
N VAL A 95 -3.34 -0.16 -1.80
CA VAL A 95 -2.78 -0.39 -0.44
C VAL A 95 -1.66 -1.43 -0.49
N LEU A 96 -1.82 -2.52 -1.23
CA LEU A 96 -0.75 -3.50 -1.42
C LEU A 96 0.47 -2.86 -2.11
N LEU A 97 0.25 -2.04 -3.14
CA LEU A 97 1.31 -1.29 -3.80
C LEU A 97 2.05 -0.36 -2.83
N HIS A 98 1.35 0.32 -1.92
CA HIS A 98 1.96 1.13 -0.85
C HIS A 98 2.90 0.29 0.02
N GLU A 99 2.43 -0.86 0.51
CA GLU A 99 3.27 -1.73 1.35
C GLU A 99 4.46 -2.31 0.58
N MET A 100 4.31 -2.54 -0.73
CA MET A 100 5.40 -2.98 -1.60
C MET A 100 6.48 -1.89 -1.82
N ILE A 101 6.14 -0.60 -1.70
CA ILE A 101 7.14 0.48 -1.70
C ILE A 101 8.01 0.37 -0.44
N HIS A 102 7.41 0.18 0.74
CA HIS A 102 8.17 -0.06 1.98
C HIS A 102 9.04 -1.30 1.87
N GLN A 103 8.49 -2.38 1.29
CA GLN A 103 9.21 -3.61 1.02
C GLN A 103 10.45 -3.36 0.15
N LYS A 104 10.29 -2.65 -0.97
CA LYS A 104 11.38 -2.31 -1.89
C LYS A 104 12.49 -1.53 -1.18
N ILE A 105 12.11 -0.49 -0.43
CA ILE A 105 13.06 0.37 0.28
C ILE A 105 13.83 -0.44 1.31
N HIS A 106 13.14 -1.26 2.10
CA HIS A 106 13.79 -2.13 3.08
C HIS A 106 14.77 -3.11 2.43
N GLN A 107 14.33 -3.84 1.41
CA GLN A 107 15.15 -4.85 0.72
C GLN A 107 16.35 -4.26 -0.03
N THR A 108 16.34 -2.96 -0.32
CA THR A 108 17.44 -2.26 -0.98
C THR A 108 18.27 -1.41 -0.03
N GLY A 109 18.17 -1.62 1.28
CA GLY A 109 19.04 -0.99 2.29
C GLY A 109 18.32 -0.10 3.32
N GLY A 110 16.99 -0.16 3.41
CA GLY A 110 16.21 0.62 4.36
C GLY A 110 16.12 2.10 4.01
N TRP A 111 15.68 2.91 4.97
CA TRP A 111 15.61 4.36 4.82
C TRP A 111 16.45 5.05 5.89
N THR A 112 16.83 6.29 5.60
CA THR A 112 17.43 7.22 6.53
C THR A 112 16.59 8.50 6.53
N GLY A 113 16.42 9.15 7.67
CA GLY A 113 15.61 10.37 7.77
C GLY A 113 14.60 10.32 8.91
N GLU A 114 13.61 11.20 8.84
CA GLU A 114 12.64 11.42 9.92
C GLU A 114 11.67 10.24 10.09
N SER A 115 11.21 9.65 8.99
CA SER A 115 10.26 8.52 9.03
C SER A 115 10.35 7.64 7.77
N SER A 116 9.66 6.50 7.81
CA SER A 116 9.50 5.57 6.68
C SER A 116 8.84 6.21 5.46
N HIS A 117 8.08 7.29 5.64
CA HIS A 117 7.35 7.99 4.58
C HIS A 117 7.94 9.37 4.23
N ASN A 118 8.77 9.95 5.11
CA ASN A 118 9.45 11.23 4.90
C ASN A 118 10.97 11.05 4.79
N ASN A 119 11.38 10.38 3.71
CA ASN A 119 12.78 10.17 3.35
C ASN A 119 12.92 10.17 1.82
N GLU A 120 14.15 10.41 1.33
CA GLU A 120 14.43 10.54 -0.11
C GLU A 120 14.02 9.29 -0.89
N ARG A 121 14.33 8.09 -0.37
CA ARG A 121 14.04 6.83 -1.08
C ARG A 121 12.55 6.57 -1.25
N PHE A 122 11.76 6.88 -0.22
CA PHE A 122 10.30 6.76 -0.29
C PHE A 122 9.71 7.79 -1.26
N VAL A 123 10.16 9.03 -1.18
CA VAL A 123 9.74 10.12 -2.07
C VAL A 123 10.06 9.81 -3.53
N ASP A 124 11.25 9.27 -3.81
CA ASP A 124 11.67 8.89 -5.17
C ASP A 124 10.79 7.79 -5.74
N GLU A 125 10.45 6.77 -4.94
CA GLU A 125 9.55 5.70 -5.36
C GLU A 125 8.11 6.18 -5.56
N VAL A 126 7.62 7.09 -4.71
CA VAL A 126 6.32 7.75 -4.91
C VAL A 126 6.29 8.49 -6.24
N ASN A 127 7.31 9.32 -6.53
CA ASN A 127 7.39 10.07 -7.79
C ASN A 127 7.48 9.15 -9.01
N ARG A 128 8.30 8.10 -8.94
CA ARG A 128 8.47 7.11 -10.01
C ARG A 128 7.15 6.39 -10.30
N ILE A 129 6.49 5.90 -9.27
CA ILE A 129 5.23 5.15 -9.40
C ILE A 129 4.09 6.08 -9.81
N ALA A 130 4.02 7.31 -9.30
CA ALA A 130 3.02 8.30 -9.72
C ALA A 130 3.04 8.50 -11.25
N LYS A 131 4.23 8.64 -11.83
CA LYS A 131 4.41 8.73 -13.28
C LYS A 131 3.91 7.48 -14.00
N LEU A 132 4.23 6.29 -13.51
CA LEU A 132 3.77 5.02 -14.11
C LEU A 132 2.25 4.84 -14.01
N LEU A 133 1.64 5.37 -12.95
CA LEU A 133 0.19 5.38 -12.75
C LEU A 133 -0.54 6.50 -13.51
N GLY A 134 0.20 7.38 -14.19
CA GLY A 134 -0.39 8.56 -14.87
C GLY A 134 -0.97 9.60 -13.90
N LEU A 135 -0.51 9.62 -12.65
CA LEU A 135 -0.97 10.55 -11.62
C LEU A 135 -0.20 11.86 -11.70
N GLN A 136 -0.93 12.98 -11.60
CA GLN A 136 -0.33 14.31 -11.44
C GLN A 136 0.03 14.54 -9.97
N ALA A 137 0.96 13.75 -9.45
CA ALA A 137 1.43 13.81 -8.08
C ALA A 137 2.95 13.99 -8.05
N THR A 138 3.43 14.85 -7.16
CA THR A 138 4.86 15.05 -6.90
C THR A 138 5.09 15.06 -5.41
N ALA A 139 6.00 14.24 -4.91
CA ALA A 139 6.41 14.23 -3.51
C ALA A 139 7.80 14.87 -3.37
N LYS A 140 8.04 15.50 -2.22
CA LYS A 140 9.36 15.98 -1.80
C LYS A 140 9.53 15.71 -0.31
N VAL A 141 10.77 15.51 0.13
CA VAL A 141 11.07 15.41 1.56
C VAL A 141 10.66 16.70 2.25
N ILE A 142 9.73 16.60 3.20
CA ILE A 142 9.20 17.72 3.97
C ILE A 142 10.20 18.04 5.06
N LYS A 143 10.76 19.25 5.03
CA LYS A 143 11.70 19.73 6.04
C LYS A 143 11.04 20.81 6.88
N SER A 144 11.45 20.91 8.14
CA SER A 144 11.09 22.05 8.99
C SER A 144 11.79 23.31 8.50
N LYS A 145 11.06 24.42 8.42
CA LYS A 145 11.58 25.76 8.14
C LYS A 145 11.14 26.72 9.24
N MET A 146 11.96 27.73 9.51
CA MET A 146 11.56 28.85 10.36
C MET A 146 10.69 29.80 9.54
N ILE A 147 9.42 29.96 9.94
CA ILE A 147 8.45 30.90 9.35
C ILE A 147 7.89 31.72 10.51
N ASP A 148 8.06 33.04 10.45
CA ASP A 148 7.63 33.99 11.51
C ASP A 148 8.09 33.58 12.92
N GLY A 149 9.34 33.10 13.03
CA GLY A 149 9.93 32.67 14.30
C GLY A 149 9.46 31.32 14.83
N ARG A 150 8.65 30.56 14.07
CA ARG A 150 8.18 29.21 14.43
C ARG A 150 8.73 28.17 13.47
N SER A 151 9.20 27.05 14.02
CA SER A 151 9.56 25.86 13.23
C SER A 151 8.28 25.21 12.70
N THR A 152 8.11 25.26 11.38
CA THR A 152 6.93 24.76 10.68
C THR A 152 7.36 23.76 9.62
N ARG A 153 6.68 22.62 9.51
CA ARG A 153 6.87 21.71 8.37
C ARG A 153 6.44 22.40 7.08
N TYR A 154 7.37 22.59 6.16
CA TYR A 154 7.11 23.27 4.90
C TYR A 154 6.84 22.26 3.79
N VAL A 155 5.65 22.32 3.22
CA VAL A 155 5.29 21.59 1.99
C VAL A 155 5.51 22.53 0.81
N GLU A 156 6.27 22.09 -0.18
CA GLU A 156 6.50 22.90 -1.38
C GLU A 156 5.20 22.97 -2.20
N PRO A 157 4.82 24.16 -2.75
CA PRO A 157 3.63 24.29 -3.57
C PRO A 157 3.58 23.26 -4.70
N GLY A 158 2.44 22.60 -4.87
CA GLY A 158 2.23 21.55 -5.87
C GLY A 158 2.77 20.17 -5.48
N CYS A 159 3.44 20.04 -4.31
CA CYS A 159 3.85 18.73 -3.79
C CYS A 159 2.81 18.16 -2.81
N LEU A 160 2.76 16.83 -2.74
CA LEU A 160 1.99 16.10 -1.74
C LEU A 160 2.44 16.49 -0.33
N ASN A 161 1.48 16.63 0.57
CA ASN A 161 1.74 16.77 1.99
C ASN A 161 2.11 15.41 2.62
N LEU A 162 2.41 15.40 3.93
CA LEU A 162 2.85 14.18 4.61
C LEU A 162 1.76 13.11 4.68
N GLU A 163 0.50 13.50 4.84
CA GLU A 163 -0.63 12.57 4.89
C GLU A 163 -0.86 11.95 3.51
N GLU A 164 -0.84 12.75 2.45
CA GLU A 164 -0.99 12.27 1.07
C GLU A 164 0.17 11.36 0.66
N THR A 165 1.41 11.73 1.01
CA THR A 165 2.60 10.89 0.77
C THR A 165 2.52 9.59 1.57
N SER A 166 2.13 9.66 2.84
CA SER A 166 1.99 8.48 3.71
C SER A 166 0.88 7.53 3.28
N ASN A 167 -0.05 7.98 2.45
CA ASN A 167 -1.16 7.19 1.95
C ASN A 167 -1.12 7.03 0.42
N PHE A 168 0.01 7.33 -0.23
CA PHE A 168 0.17 7.16 -1.68
C PHE A 168 0.12 5.67 -2.07
N PRO A 169 -0.52 5.26 -3.18
CA PRO A 169 -1.25 6.10 -4.14
C PRO A 169 -2.71 6.35 -3.73
N TYR A 170 -3.22 5.70 -2.68
CA TYR A 170 -4.61 5.80 -2.26
C TYR A 170 -5.12 7.25 -2.11
N ALA A 171 -4.40 8.10 -1.37
CA ALA A 171 -4.80 9.48 -1.14
C ALA A 171 -4.73 10.38 -2.40
N THR A 172 -4.06 9.92 -3.46
CA THR A 172 -3.88 10.71 -4.69
C THR A 172 -4.90 10.38 -5.79
N ARG A 173 -5.69 9.33 -5.61
CA ARG A 173 -6.74 8.98 -6.57
C ARG A 173 -8.07 9.61 -6.18
N SER A 174 -8.91 9.85 -7.19
CA SER A 174 -10.26 10.34 -6.96
C SER A 174 -11.12 9.29 -6.26
N TYR A 175 -12.13 9.75 -5.51
CA TYR A 175 -13.14 8.87 -4.95
C TYR A 175 -13.80 7.97 -6.01
N ASP A 176 -14.09 8.54 -7.19
CA ASP A 176 -14.72 7.82 -8.30
C ASP A 176 -13.87 6.68 -8.85
N TYR A 177 -12.53 6.77 -8.73
CA TYR A 177 -11.67 5.66 -9.11
C TYR A 177 -11.98 4.40 -8.28
N TYR A 178 -12.29 4.55 -6.98
CA TYR A 178 -12.59 3.45 -6.07
C TYR A 178 -14.07 3.09 -5.99
N TYR A 179 -14.96 4.05 -6.23
CA TYR A 179 -16.39 3.93 -5.90
C TYR A 179 -17.34 4.34 -7.03
N GLY A 180 -16.85 4.94 -8.11
CA GLY A 180 -17.66 5.55 -9.18
C GLY A 180 -18.19 4.58 -10.23
N TYR A 181 -17.62 3.38 -10.36
CA TYR A 181 -18.14 2.35 -11.27
C TYR A 181 -18.90 1.27 -10.49
N ARG A 182 -20.22 1.42 -10.39
CA ARG A 182 -21.15 0.31 -10.14
C ARG A 182 -21.67 -0.16 -11.50
N HIS A 183 -21.08 -1.21 -12.06
CA HIS A 183 -21.83 -2.03 -13.00
C HIS A 183 -22.80 -2.85 -12.15
N TYR A 184 -24.08 -2.45 -12.19
CA TYR A 184 -25.20 -3.35 -11.92
C TYR A 184 -25.33 -4.32 -13.10
#